data_AF-A0A8J8VU35-F1
#
_entry.id   AF-A0A8J8VU35-F1
#
_cell.length_a   1.000
_cell.length_b   1.000
_cell.length_c   1.000
_cell.angle_alpha   90.00
_cell.angle_beta   90.00
_cell.angle_gamma   90.00
#
_symmetry.space_group_name_H-M   'P 1'
#
loop_
_entity.id
_entity.type
_entity.pdbx_description
1 polymer ?
#
loop_
_entity_poly.entity_id
_entity_poly.type
_entity_poly.pdbx_seq_one_letter_code
_entity_poly.pdbx_strand_id
1 'polypeptide(L)' 'MSFEKDVQALKKALADTDSRIQKLEEHRESEIKKLGNKNSETIHRLERNLENLRKKRALILSELEFFKK' A
#
# COMPACT_ATOMS: atom_id res chain seq x y z
N MET A 1 2.41 -23.65 -13.19
CA MET A 1 2.21 -22.82 -11.99
C MET A 1 2.01 -23.76 -10.81
N SER A 2 2.67 -23.52 -9.68
CA SER A 2 2.45 -24.30 -8.44
C SER A 2 1.69 -23.41 -7.48
N PHE A 3 0.53 -23.88 -7.01
CA PHE A 3 -0.35 -23.17 -6.08
C PHE A 3 0.41 -22.55 -4.90
N GLU A 4 1.35 -23.27 -4.31
CA GLU A 4 2.18 -22.77 -3.20
C GLU A 4 3.06 -21.59 -3.60
N LYS A 5 3.61 -21.61 -4.83
CA LYS A 5 4.43 -20.51 -5.35
C LYS A 5 3.57 -19.26 -5.55
N ASP A 6 2.33 -19.42 -6.03
CA ASP A 6 1.41 -18.31 -6.23
C ASP A 6 0.99 -17.69 -4.88
N VAL A 7 0.68 -18.52 -3.88
CA VAL A 7 0.39 -18.05 -2.50
C VAL A 7 1.60 -17.34 -1.88
N GLN A 8 2.81 -17.86 -2.03
CA GLN A 8 4.03 -17.20 -1.54
C GLN A 8 4.28 -15.86 -2.23
N ALA A 9 4.07 -15.79 -3.55
CA ALA A 9 4.19 -14.55 -4.30
C ALA A 9 3.20 -13.49 -3.80
N LEU A 10 1.96 -13.87 -3.51
CA LEU A 10 0.95 -12.96 -2.95
C LEU A 10 1.29 -12.50 -1.54
N LYS A 11 1.76 -13.39 -0.66
CA LYS A 11 2.23 -13.00 0.69
C LYS A 11 3.39 -12.01 0.63
N LYS A 12 4.33 -12.21 -0.30
CA LYS A 12 5.43 -11.28 -0.52
C LYS A 12 4.92 -9.93 -1.04
N ALA A 13 4.04 -9.96 -2.05
CA ALA A 13 3.44 -8.75 -2.60
C ALA A 13 2.65 -7.95 -1.55
N LEU A 14 1.97 -8.63 -0.62
CA LEU A 14 1.29 -8.02 0.50
C LEU A 14 2.29 -7.31 1.43
N ALA A 15 3.35 -8.00 1.86
CA ALA A 15 4.38 -7.44 2.73
C ALA A 15 5.08 -6.22 2.10
N ASP A 16 5.42 -6.31 0.81
CA ASP A 16 6.03 -5.21 0.06
C ASP A 16 5.07 -4.01 -0.04
N THR A 17 3.78 -4.27 -0.25
CA THR A 17 2.74 -3.22 -0.31
C THR A 17 2.57 -2.55 1.05
N ASP A 18 2.52 -3.31 2.15
CA ASP A 18 2.40 -2.80 3.52
C ASP A 18 3.62 -1.93 3.89
N SER A 19 4.84 -2.39 3.60
CA SER A 19 6.05 -1.60 3.83
C SER A 19 6.04 -0.28 3.06
N ARG A 20 5.51 -0.29 1.82
CA ARG A 20 5.44 0.91 1.00
C ARG A 20 4.37 1.90 1.49
N ILE A 21 3.23 1.40 1.98
CA ILE A 21 2.21 2.22 2.63
C ILE A 21 2.83 2.93 3.84
N GLN A 22 3.48 2.19 4.74
CA GLN A 22 4.10 2.77 5.94
C GLN A 22 5.09 3.89 5.59
N LYS A 23 6.02 3.64 4.65
CA LYS A 23 7.00 4.65 4.23
C LYS A 23 6.35 5.91 3.64
N LEU A 24 5.25 5.76 2.91
CA LEU A 24 4.52 6.89 2.34
C LEU A 24 3.70 7.66 3.38
N GLU A 25 3.17 6.98 4.40
CA GLU A 25 2.51 7.63 5.53
C GLU A 25 3.52 8.47 6.32
N GLU A 26 4.68 7.90 6.67
CA GLU A 26 5.78 8.62 7.33
C GLU A 26 6.24 9.84 6.51
N HIS A 27 6.39 9.68 5.19
CA HIS A 27 6.75 10.77 4.30
C HIS A 27 5.67 11.86 4.26
N ARG A 28 4.39 11.47 4.14
CA ARG A 28 3.27 12.42 4.15
C ARG A 28 3.23 13.21 5.45
N GLU A 29 3.43 12.57 6.59
CA GLU A 29 3.48 13.26 7.88
C GLU A 29 4.65 14.23 7.98
N SER A 30 5.82 13.85 7.47
CA SER A 30 6.99 14.73 7.37
C SER A 30 6.71 15.96 6.51
N GLU A 31 6.11 15.77 5.33
CA GLU A 31 5.76 16.86 4.43
C GLU A 31 4.68 17.78 5.01
N ILE A 32 3.67 17.24 5.71
CA ILE A 32 2.67 18.04 6.43
C ILE A 32 3.34 18.92 7.49
N LYS A 33 4.27 18.35 8.27
CA LYS A 33 5.01 19.10 9.30
C LYS A 33 5.89 20.21 8.70
N LYS A 34 6.55 19.94 7.58
CA LYS A 34 7.43 20.91 6.90
C LYS A 34 6.66 22.04 6.23
N LEU A 35 5.58 21.72 5.51
CA LEU A 35 4.88 22.68 4.67
C LEU A 35 3.84 23.48 5.45
N GLY A 36 3.37 22.98 6.60
CA GLY A 36 2.34 23.62 7.43
C GLY A 36 0.95 23.69 6.77
N ASN A 37 0.85 23.49 5.45
CA ASN A 37 -0.37 23.55 4.67
C ASN A 37 -0.73 22.18 4.09
N LYS A 38 -1.91 21.66 4.43
CA LYS A 38 -2.48 20.41 3.92
C LYS A 38 -2.93 20.49 2.46
N ASN A 39 -3.08 21.68 1.88
CA ASN A 39 -3.46 21.92 0.48
C ASN A 39 -2.26 21.95 -0.49
N SER A 40 -1.14 21.31 -0.14
CA SER A 40 -0.03 21.14 -1.07
C SER A 40 -0.36 20.04 -2.09
N GLU A 41 -0.16 20.30 -3.38
CA GLU A 41 -0.27 19.27 -4.43
C GLU A 41 0.62 18.05 -4.14
N THR A 42 1.75 18.25 -3.46
CA THR A 42 2.60 17.15 -2.98
C THR A 42 1.85 16.24 -2.00
N ILE A 43 1.10 16.81 -1.04
CA ILE A 43 0.33 16.05 -0.06
C ILE A 43 -0.82 15.32 -0.75
N HIS A 44 -1.55 15.98 -1.64
CA HIS A 44 -2.64 15.34 -2.39
C HIS A 44 -2.15 14.21 -3.30
N ARG A 45 -0.96 14.34 -3.91
CA ARG A 45 -0.32 13.23 -4.64
C ARG A 45 0.03 12.05 -3.72
N LEU A 46 0.56 12.32 -2.53
CA LEU A 46 0.86 11.27 -1.55
C LEU A 46 -0.41 10.56 -1.08
N GLU A 47 -1.50 11.29 -0.84
CA GLU A 47 -2.79 10.73 -0.47
C GLU A 47 -3.37 9.83 -1.55
N ARG A 48 -3.39 10.28 -2.81
CA ARG A 48 -3.82 9.46 -3.95
C ARG A 48 -2.99 8.19 -4.09
N ASN A 49 -1.66 8.29 -3.93
CA ASN A 49 -0.78 7.13 -3.97
C ASN A 49 -1.05 6.14 -2.83
N LEU A 50 -1.30 6.64 -1.62
CA LEU A 50 -1.67 5.81 -0.47
C LEU A 50 -3.00 5.10 -0.69
N GLU A 51 -4.00 5.81 -1.22
CA GLU A 51 -5.30 5.22 -1.55
C GLU A 51 -5.16 4.08 -2.57
N ASN A 52 -4.39 4.30 -3.64
CA ASN A 52 -4.13 3.29 -4.66
C ASN A 52 -3.42 2.05 -4.08
N LEU A 53 -2.46 2.25 -3.18
CA LEU A 53 -1.79 1.13 -2.51
C LEU A 53 -2.72 0.38 -1.57
N ARG A 54 -3.60 1.07 -0.84
CA ARG A 54 -4.61 0.44 0.01
C ARG A 54 -5.61 -0.39 -0.81
N LYS A 55 -6.02 0.10 -1.99
CA LYS A 55 -6.83 -0.68 -2.94
C LYS A 55 -6.09 -1.93 -3.42
N LYS A 56 -4.83 -1.78 -3.82
CA LYS A 56 -3.99 -2.92 -4.22
C LYS A 56 -3.82 -3.95 -3.08
N ARG A 57 -3.61 -3.49 -1.86
CA ARG A 57 -3.53 -4.34 -0.65
C ARG A 57 -4.82 -5.13 -0.45
N ALA A 58 -5.98 -4.48 -0.56
CA ALA A 58 -7.28 -5.12 -0.44
C ALA A 58 -7.49 -6.21 -1.49
N LEU A 59 -7.07 -5.97 -2.74
CA LEU A 59 -7.12 -6.97 -3.81
C LEU A 59 -6.25 -8.20 -3.48
N ILE A 60 -4.99 -7.99 -3.07
CA ILE A 60 -4.09 -9.10 -2.70
C ILE A 60 -4.68 -9.92 -1.54
N LEU A 61 -5.28 -9.27 -0.55
CA LEU A 61 -5.96 -9.96 0.56
C LEU A 61 -7.13 -10.80 0.07
N SER A 62 -7.96 -10.26 -0.84
CA SER A 62 -9.10 -11.00 -1.41
C SER A 62 -8.64 -12.23 -2.21
N GLU A 63 -7.52 -12.14 -2.94
CA GLU A 63 -6.93 -13.28 -3.66
C GLU A 63 -6.40 -14.34 -2.68
N LEU A 64 -5.72 -13.91 -1.61
CA LEU A 64 -5.27 -14.82 -0.55
C LEU A 64 -6.42 -15.52 0.18
N GLU A 65 -7.55 -14.83 0.37
CA GLU A 65 -8.76 -15.44 0.93
C GLU A 65 -9.42 -16.44 -0.03
N PHE A 66 -9.41 -16.14 -1.33
CA PHE A 66 -9.87 -17.09 -2.35
C PHE A 66 -9.09 -18.40 -2.29
N PHE A 67 -7.77 -18.35 -2.14
CA PHE A 67 -6.92 -19.54 -2.02
C PHE A 67 -7.10 -20.34 -0.71
N LYS A 68 -7.84 -19.82 0.27
CA LYS A 68 -8.16 -20.54 1.52
C LYS A 68 -9.45 -21.36 1.45
N LYS A 69 -10.29 -21.15 0.43
CA LYS A 69 -11.54 -21.89 0.20
C LYS A 69 -11.28 -23.15 -0.60
#